data_AF-A0A7X3K1Z7-F1
#
_entry.id   AF-A0A7X3K1Z7-F1
#
_cell.length_a   1.000
_cell.length_b   1.000
_cell.length_c   1.000
_cell.angle_alpha   90.00
_cell.angle_beta   90.00
_cell.angle_gamma   90.00
#
_symmetry.space_group_name_H-M   'P 1'
#
loop_
_entity.id
_entity.type
_entity.pdbx_description
1 polymer ?
#
loop_
_entity_poly.entity_id
_entity_poly.type
_entity_poly.pdbx_seq_one_letter_code
_entity_poly.pdbx_strand_id
1 'polypeptide(L)' 'MQKHGTQQTKEEEEHLILRSEIQSFNDATEHNRTILGVPDKKVDLKSMPTPLRWFAYCVGTLFVLMAIGMLVQYLNG' A
#
# COMPACT_ATOMS: atom_id res chain seq x y z
N MET A 1 22.59 -24.55 38.89
CA MET A 1 21.73 -23.87 37.90
C MET A 1 22.59 -23.44 36.71
N GLN A 2 22.13 -23.82 35.50
CA GLN A 2 22.32 -23.22 34.18
C GLN A 2 23.71 -22.75 33.72
N LYS A 3 24.28 -23.47 32.74
CA LYS A 3 24.93 -22.92 31.52
C LYS A 3 24.79 -23.90 30.34
N HIS A 4 23.58 -24.08 29.82
CA HIS A 4 23.31 -24.74 28.54
C HIS A 4 22.58 -23.76 27.62
N GLY A 5 23.26 -22.68 27.22
CA GLY A 5 22.65 -21.58 26.47
C GLY A 5 23.37 -21.23 25.17
N THR A 6 24.09 -22.18 24.56
CA THR A 6 24.95 -21.86 23.40
C THR A 6 25.01 -22.96 22.35
N GLN A 7 23.95 -23.78 22.22
CA GLN A 7 23.83 -24.74 21.10
C GLN A 7 22.53 -24.62 20.28
N GLN A 8 21.58 -23.75 20.65
CA GLN A 8 20.36 -23.57 19.86
C GLN A 8 20.52 -22.67 18.62
N THR A 9 21.57 -21.83 18.55
CA THR A 9 21.71 -20.82 17.50
C THR A 9 22.21 -21.38 16.15
N LYS A 10 22.73 -22.61 16.09
CA LYS A 10 23.22 -23.20 14.83
C LYS A 10 22.15 -23.91 14.01
N GLU A 11 21.06 -24.36 14.63
CA GLU A 11 19.95 -25.01 13.92
C GLU A 11 19.01 -23.97 13.25
N GLU A 12 19.01 -22.72 13.74
CA GLU A 12 18.19 -21.64 13.17
C GLU A 12 18.71 -21.13 11.81
N GLU A 13 20.02 -21.14 11.57
CA GLU A 13 20.60 -20.70 10.29
C GLU A 13 20.40 -21.74 9.17
N GLU A 14 20.48 -23.05 9.45
CA GLU A 14 20.19 -24.06 8.42
C GLU A 14 18.69 -24.11 8.05
N HIS A 15 17.81 -23.76 8.98
CA HIS A 15 16.37 -23.66 8.70
C HIS A 15 16.00 -22.43 7.84
N LEU A 16 16.84 -21.38 7.81
CA LEU A 16 16.68 -20.23 6.92
C LEU A 16 17.01 -20.58 5.46
N ILE A 17 17.96 -21.47 5.22
CA ILE A 17 18.35 -21.90 3.86
C ILE A 17 17.27 -22.80 3.24
N LEU A 18 16.64 -23.68 4.04
CA LEU A 18 15.52 -24.52 3.58
C LEU A 18 14.22 -23.70 3.33
N ARG A 19 14.04 -22.57 4.02
CA ARG A 19 12.90 -21.65 3.78
C ARG A 19 12.93 -20.96 2.41
N SER A 20 14.08 -20.97 1.73
CA SER A 20 14.21 -20.50 0.35
C SER A 20 13.82 -21.57 -0.69
N GLU A 21 13.85 -22.85 -0.31
CA GLU A 21 13.44 -23.97 -1.17
C GLU A 21 11.94 -24.23 -1.09
N ILE A 22 11.29 -23.86 0.01
CA ILE A 22 9.83 -23.86 0.09
C ILE A 22 9.35 -22.47 -0.35
N GLN A 23 9.26 -22.29 -1.66
CA GLN A 23 8.41 -21.29 -2.33
C GLN A 23 6.94 -21.57 -1.97
N SER A 24 6.60 -21.46 -0.68
CA SER A 24 5.28 -21.77 -0.14
C SER A 24 4.36 -20.60 -0.45
N PHE A 25 3.46 -20.79 -1.41
CA PHE A 25 2.05 -20.35 -1.34
C PHE A 25 1.72 -18.88 -1.00
N ASN A 26 2.71 -17.99 -0.93
CA ASN A 26 2.53 -16.54 -0.96
C ASN A 26 2.17 -16.07 -2.38
N ASP A 27 2.17 -16.99 -3.34
CA ASP A 27 1.60 -16.84 -4.67
C ASP A 27 0.06 -16.70 -4.65
N ALA A 28 -0.62 -16.91 -3.50
CA ALA A 28 -2.04 -16.53 -3.40
C ALA A 28 -2.23 -15.00 -3.44
N THR A 29 -1.26 -14.24 -2.95
CA THR A 29 -1.32 -12.77 -2.95
C THR A 29 -0.92 -12.21 -4.32
N GLU A 30 0.09 -12.80 -4.97
CA GLU A 30 0.49 -12.47 -6.35
C GLU A 30 -0.54 -12.90 -7.40
N HIS A 31 -1.10 -14.11 -7.29
CA HIS A 31 -2.15 -14.59 -8.19
C HIS A 31 -3.43 -13.76 -8.09
N ASN A 32 -3.86 -13.40 -6.87
CA ASN A 32 -5.00 -12.48 -6.69
C ASN A 32 -4.68 -11.08 -7.23
N ARG A 33 -3.46 -10.56 -7.04
CA ARG A 33 -3.03 -9.29 -7.66
C ARG A 33 -3.09 -9.35 -9.20
N THR A 34 -2.65 -10.47 -9.75
CA THR A 34 -2.57 -10.71 -11.20
C THR A 34 -3.95 -10.88 -11.82
N ILE A 35 -4.87 -11.60 -11.16
CA ILE A 35 -6.24 -11.83 -11.66
C ILE A 35 -7.14 -10.62 -11.43
N LEU A 36 -7.08 -9.98 -10.25
CA LEU A 36 -7.92 -8.82 -9.94
C LEU A 36 -7.40 -7.53 -10.59
N GLY A 37 -6.18 -7.55 -11.15
CA GLY A 37 -5.62 -6.43 -11.89
C GLY A 37 -5.55 -5.15 -11.07
N VAL A 38 -5.24 -5.26 -9.77
CA VAL A 38 -5.24 -4.09 -8.88
C VAL A 38 -4.06 -3.19 -9.29
N PRO A 39 -4.31 -1.96 -9.74
CA PRO A 39 -3.25 -1.10 -10.25
C PRO A 39 -2.31 -0.69 -9.11
N ASP A 40 -1.05 -1.11 -9.19
CA ASP A 40 0.04 -0.71 -8.27
C ASP A 40 0.58 0.70 -8.61
N LYS A 41 0.24 1.23 -9.80
CA LYS A 41 0.70 2.54 -10.23
C LYS A 41 -0.06 3.65 -9.49
N LYS A 42 0.68 4.56 -8.87
CA LYS A 42 0.14 5.82 -8.34
C LYS A 42 -0.65 6.53 -9.43
N VAL A 43 -1.76 7.14 -9.04
CA VAL A 43 -2.66 7.86 -9.95
C VAL A 43 -1.90 8.98 -10.65
N ASP A 44 -1.54 8.77 -11.92
CA ASP A 44 -0.93 9.80 -12.76
C ASP A 44 -2.01 10.55 -13.53
N LEU A 45 -2.27 11.79 -13.11
CA LEU A 45 -3.24 12.67 -13.75
C LEU A 45 -2.86 12.99 -15.22
N LYS A 46 -1.60 12.79 -15.63
CA LYS A 46 -1.13 13.04 -16.99
C LYS A 46 -1.49 11.91 -17.96
N SER A 47 -1.63 10.70 -17.45
CA SER A 47 -2.06 9.52 -18.21
C SER A 47 -3.59 9.42 -18.41
N MET A 48 -4.38 10.28 -17.77
CA MET A 48 -5.84 10.23 -17.83
C MET A 48 -6.42 10.87 -19.11
N PRO A 49 -7.55 10.36 -19.62
CA PRO A 49 -8.26 10.97 -20.73
C PRO A 49 -8.78 12.36 -20.33
N THR A 50 -8.70 13.30 -21.26
CA THR A 50 -9.01 14.73 -21.09
C THR A 50 -10.34 14.99 -20.34
N PRO A 51 -11.47 14.32 -20.65
CA PRO A 51 -12.75 14.58 -19.97
C PRO A 51 -12.69 14.24 -18.48
N LEU A 52 -12.07 13.12 -18.14
CA LEU A 52 -11.96 12.67 -16.75
C LEU A 52 -11.05 13.59 -15.94
N ARG A 53 -10.03 14.14 -16.60
CA ARG A 53 -9.14 15.14 -16.02
C ARG A 53 -9.88 16.42 -15.64
N TRP A 54 -10.70 16.94 -16.54
CA TRP A 54 -11.54 18.11 -16.27
C TRP A 54 -12.56 17.84 -15.17
N PHE A 55 -13.19 16.66 -15.17
CA PHE A 55 -14.10 16.26 -14.10
C PHE A 55 -13.39 16.26 -12.73
N ALA A 56 -12.21 15.65 -12.63
CA ALA A 56 -11.43 15.63 -11.40
C ALA A 56 -11.04 17.05 -10.93
N TYR A 57 -10.67 17.94 -11.86
CA TYR A 57 -10.41 19.34 -11.52
C TYR A 57 -11.66 20.06 -11.03
N CYS A 58 -12.81 19.95 -11.72
CA CYS A 58 -14.05 20.58 -11.31
C CYS A 58 -14.50 20.12 -9.91
N VAL A 59 -14.52 18.81 -9.69
CA VAL A 59 -14.91 18.22 -8.41
C VAL A 59 -13.90 18.58 -7.31
N GLY A 60 -12.60 18.49 -7.61
CA GLY A 60 -11.55 18.86 -6.67
C GLY A 60 -11.64 20.33 -6.25
N THR A 61 -11.86 21.24 -7.20
CA THR A 61 -12.06 22.67 -6.90
C THR A 61 -13.29 22.90 -6.05
N LEU A 62 -14.41 22.23 -6.31
CA LEU A 62 -15.61 22.32 -5.48
C LEU A 62 -15.33 21.94 -4.02
N PHE A 63 -14.65 20.80 -3.81
CA PHE A 63 -14.29 20.34 -2.46
C PHE A 63 -13.34 21.30 -1.76
N VAL A 64 -12.36 21.86 -2.48
CA VAL A 64 -11.43 22.85 -1.92
C VAL A 64 -12.19 24.12 -1.49
N LEU A 65 -13.09 24.64 -2.32
CA LEU A 65 -13.91 25.80 -1.97
C LEU A 65 -14.81 25.52 -0.77
N MET A 66 -15.40 24.32 -0.70
CA MET A 66 -16.24 23.93 0.43
C MET A 66 -15.42 23.85 1.74
N ALA A 67 -14.22 23.28 1.68
CA ALA A 67 -13.31 23.20 2.82
C ALA A 67 -12.87 24.59 3.30
N ILE A 68 -12.55 25.49 2.36
CA ILE A 68 -12.21 26.89 2.67
C ILE A 68 -13.42 27.60 3.31
N GLY A 69 -14.62 27.43 2.76
CA GLY A 69 -15.84 28.04 3.31
C GLY A 69 -16.13 27.58 4.73
N MET A 70 -16.01 26.27 4.99
CA MET A 70 -16.12 25.69 6.34
C MET A 70 -15.09 26.30 7.30
N LEU A 71 -13.83 26.41 6.86
CA LEU A 71 -12.77 26.99 7.68
C LEU A 71 -13.04 28.46 8.01
N VAL A 72 -13.46 29.26 7.03
CA VAL A 72 -13.83 30.67 7.23
C VAL A 72 -15.00 30.79 8.21
N GLN A 73 -16.02 29.94 8.09
CA GLN A 73 -17.15 29.95 9.00
C GLN A 73 -16.75 29.53 10.43
N TYR A 74 -15.85 28.56 10.57
CA TYR A 74 -15.30 28.17 11.87
C TYR A 74 -14.49 29.29 12.53
N LEU A 75 -13.77 30.11 11.76
CA LEU A 75 -12.98 31.22 12.30
C LEU A 75 -13.83 32.46 12.64
N ASN A 76 -15.01 32.60 12.02
CA ASN A 76 -15.93 33.72 12.22
C ASN A 76 -17.05 33.45 13.25
N GLY A 77 -17.21 32.19 13.67
CA GLY A 77 -18.15 31.77 14.72
C GLY A 77 -17.45 31.60 16.06
#